data_AF-A0AAD3RMM7-F1
#
_entry.id   AF-A0AAD3RMM7-F1
#
_cell.length_a   1.000
_cell.length_b   1.000
_cell.length_c   1.000
_cell.angle_alpha   90.00
_cell.angle_beta   90.00
_cell.angle_gamma   90.00
#
_symmetry.space_group_name_H-M   'P 1'
#
loop_
_entity.id
_entity.type
_entity.pdbx_description
1 polymer ?
#
loop_
_entity_poly.entity_id
_entity_poly.type
_entity_poly.pdbx_seq_one_letter_code
_entity_poly.pdbx_strand_id
1 'polypeptide(L)'
;MGGEITGQFLGWVLEEISCYPENHEAKELRRILTQPHFMALLQAHDVVAHEVYSDEALRVTPPPTSPYLNGDSPESTNGDMDLENVTRVRLVQFQKNTDEPMGITLKMNDSNHCIVARIMHGGMIHRQ
;
A
#
# COMPACT_ATOMS: atom_id res chain seq x y z
N MET A 1 10.05 7.15 -11.51
CA MET A 1 10.11 8.41 -10.75
C MET A 1 9.98 8.09 -9.26
N GLY A 2 10.92 7.33 -8.68
CA GLY A 2 10.78 6.80 -7.31
C GLY A 2 11.96 7.11 -6.40
N GLY A 3 12.55 8.31 -6.52
CA GLY A 3 13.75 8.68 -5.75
C GLY A 3 13.73 10.11 -5.22
N GLU A 4 12.58 10.78 -5.22
CA GLU A 4 12.52 12.23 -4.97
C GLU A 4 12.68 12.57 -3.49
N ILE A 5 12.17 11.77 -2.56
CA ILE A 5 12.17 12.10 -1.13
C ILE A 5 13.54 11.81 -0.52
N THR A 6 14.04 10.58 -0.68
CA THR A 6 15.32 10.23 -0.07
C THR A 6 16.49 10.88 -0.81
N GLY A 7 16.38 11.14 -2.12
CA GLY A 7 17.37 11.94 -2.86
C GLY A 7 17.49 13.38 -2.35
N GLN A 8 16.37 14.05 -2.03
CA GLN A 8 16.39 15.40 -1.46
C GLN A 8 16.97 15.41 -0.04
N PHE A 9 16.54 14.48 0.82
CA PHE A 9 17.06 14.38 2.18
C PHE A 9 18.56 14.07 2.20
N LEU A 10 19.01 13.12 1.38
CA LEU A 10 20.42 12.77 1.25
C LEU A 10 21.24 13.97 0.77
N GLY A 11 20.72 14.76 -0.17
CA GLY A 11 21.35 16.00 -0.63
C GLY A 11 21.56 16.99 0.52
N TRP A 12 20.52 17.23 1.33
CA TRP A 12 20.61 18.16 2.46
C TRP A 12 21.59 17.68 3.52
N VAL A 13 21.56 16.37 3.85
CA VAL A 13 22.50 15.79 4.83
C VAL A 13 23.93 15.90 4.32
N LEU A 14 24.17 15.63 3.04
CA LEU A 14 25.50 15.74 2.43
C LEU A 14 26.01 17.19 2.39
N GLU A 15 25.13 18.16 2.18
CA GLU A 15 25.45 19.58 2.22
C GLU A 15 25.79 20.03 3.66
N GLU A 16 24.97 19.66 4.64
CA GLU A 16 25.19 19.99 6.06
C GLU A 16 26.51 19.42 6.58
N ILE A 17 26.80 18.14 6.33
CA ILE A 17 28.05 17.51 6.83
C ILE A 17 29.29 18.05 6.09
N SER A 18 29.13 18.62 4.90
CA SER A 18 30.23 19.26 4.17
C SER A 18 30.72 20.54 4.85
N CYS A 19 29.92 21.15 5.72
CA CYS A 19 30.32 22.28 6.56
C CYS A 19 31.32 21.89 7.67
N TYR A 20 31.55 20.59 7.91
CA TYR A 20 32.43 20.07 8.97
C TYR A 20 33.60 19.24 8.40
N PRO A 21 34.50 19.83 7.58
CA PRO A 21 35.54 19.09 6.87
C PRO A 21 36.63 18.52 7.79
N GLU A 22 36.74 18.97 9.03
CA GLU A 22 37.71 18.42 10.00
C GLU A 22 37.10 17.35 10.90
N ASN A 23 35.77 17.19 10.91
CA ASN A 23 35.11 16.18 11.70
C ASN A 23 35.25 14.79 11.01
N HIS A 24 35.79 13.82 11.75
CA HIS A 24 36.01 12.46 11.24
C HIS A 24 34.70 11.66 11.08
N GLU A 25 33.74 11.85 11.98
CA GLU A 25 32.41 11.22 11.90
C GLU A 25 31.64 11.74 10.67
N ALA A 26 31.74 13.03 10.36
CA ALA A 26 31.13 13.63 9.17
C ALA A 26 31.69 13.01 7.87
N LYS A 27 33.00 12.79 7.81
CA LYS A 27 33.66 12.09 6.67
C LYS A 27 33.21 10.64 6.57
N GLU A 28 33.12 9.93 7.69
CA GLU A 28 32.68 8.54 7.72
C GLU A 28 31.22 8.41 7.30
N LEU A 29 30.35 9.26 7.84
CA LEU A 29 28.94 9.32 7.47
C LEU A 29 28.76 9.60 5.98
N ARG A 30 29.48 10.58 5.44
CA ARG A 30 29.49 10.84 3.99
C ARG A 30 29.85 9.60 3.19
N ARG A 31 30.89 8.87 3.61
CA ARG A 31 31.34 7.64 2.95
C ARG A 31 30.29 6.54 3.01
N ILE A 32 29.57 6.39 4.11
CA ILE A 32 28.51 5.38 4.26
C ILE A 32 27.31 5.73 3.38
N LEU A 33 26.85 6.99 3.45
CA LEU A 33 25.69 7.49 2.72
C LEU A 33 25.86 7.45 1.19
N THR A 34 27.11 7.53 0.71
CA THR A 34 27.44 7.47 -0.72
C THR A 34 27.78 6.07 -1.23
N GLN A 35 27.80 5.04 -0.37
CA GLN A 35 28.02 3.67 -0.81
C GLN A 35 26.83 3.13 -1.60
N PRO A 36 27.08 2.33 -2.67
CA PRO A 36 26.02 1.83 -3.54
C PRO A 36 24.99 0.98 -2.80
N HIS A 37 25.41 0.23 -1.78
CA HIS A 37 24.50 -0.62 -0.98
C HIS A 37 23.55 0.22 -0.12
N PHE A 38 24.05 1.30 0.48
CA PHE A 38 23.20 2.18 1.28
C PHE A 38 22.25 2.98 0.38
N MET A 39 22.72 3.44 -0.79
CA MET A 39 21.85 4.05 -1.78
C MET A 39 20.76 3.11 -2.28
N ALA A 40 21.08 1.83 -2.53
CA ALA A 40 20.09 0.83 -2.91
C ALA A 40 19.04 0.60 -1.80
N LEU A 41 19.46 0.60 -0.53
CA LEU A 41 18.54 0.53 0.61
C LEU A 41 17.58 1.73 0.65
N LEU A 42 18.12 2.94 0.46
CA LEU A 42 17.34 4.18 0.41
C LEU A 42 16.35 4.19 -0.76
N GLN A 43 16.77 3.68 -1.93
CA GLN A 43 15.88 3.51 -3.09
C GLN A 43 14.77 2.50 -2.81
N ALA A 44 15.09 1.35 -2.19
CA ALA A 44 14.08 0.36 -1.82
C ALA A 44 13.07 0.94 -0.81
N HIS A 45 13.54 1.77 0.13
CA HIS A 45 12.67 2.50 1.05
C HIS A 45 11.72 3.44 0.31
N ASP A 46 12.20 4.24 -0.64
CA ASP A 46 11.35 5.15 -1.43
C ASP A 46 10.26 4.40 -2.20
N VAL A 47 10.59 3.25 -2.81
CA VAL A 47 9.61 2.42 -3.52
C VAL A 47 8.50 1.96 -2.58
N VAL A 48 8.85 1.40 -1.43
CA VAL A 48 7.86 0.94 -0.44
C VAL A 48 7.05 2.09 0.10
N ALA A 49 7.69 3.21 0.43
CA ALA A 49 7.02 4.38 0.98
C ALA A 49 6.01 4.96 -0.04
N HIS A 50 6.37 4.99 -1.32
CA HIS A 50 5.47 5.42 -2.39
C HIS A 50 4.30 4.44 -2.56
N GLU A 51 4.55 3.13 -2.58
CA GLU A 51 3.48 2.14 -2.73
C GLU A 51 2.47 2.12 -1.57
N VAL A 52 2.92 2.45 -0.36
CA VAL A 52 2.10 2.34 0.87
C VAL A 52 1.48 3.67 1.29
N TYR A 53 2.20 4.78 1.12
CA TYR A 53 1.84 6.09 1.71
C TYR A 53 1.67 7.22 0.68
N SER A 54 1.86 6.98 -0.62
CA SER A 54 1.54 8.00 -1.63
C SER A 54 0.04 8.22 -1.77
N ASP A 55 -0.34 9.34 -2.39
CA ASP A 55 -1.75 9.59 -2.69
C ASP A 55 -2.29 8.61 -3.76
N GLU A 56 -1.40 8.08 -4.59
CA GLU A 56 -1.64 7.01 -5.56
C GLU A 56 -1.70 5.60 -4.95
N ALA A 57 -1.40 5.44 -3.65
CA ALA A 57 -1.41 4.15 -2.99
C ALA A 57 -2.82 3.53 -3.00
N LEU A 58 -2.91 2.22 -3.32
CA LEU A 58 -4.16 1.47 -3.29
C LEU A 58 -4.74 1.46 -1.87
N ARG A 59 -5.75 2.31 -1.61
CA ARG A 59 -6.47 2.35 -0.34
C ARG A 59 -7.33 1.09 -0.20
N VAL A 60 -6.79 0.06 0.46
CA VAL A 60 -7.47 -1.22 0.70
C VAL A 60 -8.68 -1.07 1.64
N THR A 61 -8.79 0.04 2.36
CA THR A 61 -9.98 0.39 3.13
C THR A 61 -10.85 1.32 2.29
N PRO A 62 -12.00 0.87 1.75
CA PRO A 62 -12.98 1.81 1.24
C PRO A 62 -13.34 2.78 2.39
N PRO A 63 -13.52 4.09 2.12
CA PRO A 63 -14.11 4.97 3.11
C PRO A 63 -15.44 4.33 3.56
N PRO A 64 -15.76 4.31 4.86
CA PRO A 64 -17.02 3.75 5.32
C PRO A 64 -18.16 4.54 4.69
N THR A 65 -18.69 4.08 3.57
CA THR A 65 -19.99 4.54 3.07
C THR A 65 -21.01 3.95 4.01
N SER A 66 -21.32 4.68 5.09
CA SER A 66 -22.47 4.42 5.93
C SER A 66 -23.71 4.37 5.03
N PRO A 67 -24.38 3.22 4.87
CA PRO A 67 -25.51 3.11 3.95
C PRO A 67 -26.82 3.42 4.68
N TYR A 68 -26.88 4.46 5.52
CA TYR A 68 -28.13 4.83 6.19
C TYR A 68 -28.15 6.30 6.59
N LEU A 69 -28.65 7.18 5.71
CA LEU A 69 -29.70 8.13 6.06
C LEU A 69 -30.28 8.74 4.78
N ASN A 70 -31.57 8.53 4.56
CA ASN A 70 -32.36 9.36 3.64
C ASN A 70 -32.27 10.80 4.14
N GLY A 71 -31.85 11.74 3.29
CA GLY A 71 -31.79 13.16 3.62
C GLY A 71 -31.01 13.94 2.57
N ASP A 72 -31.75 14.51 1.63
CA ASP A 72 -31.35 15.46 0.59
C ASP A 72 -30.25 16.46 1.02
N SER A 73 -29.15 16.49 0.27
CA SER A 73 -28.29 17.67 0.15
C SER A 73 -27.60 17.64 -1.21
N PRO A 74 -27.84 18.64 -2.08
CA PRO A 74 -27.08 18.82 -3.30
C PRO A 74 -25.74 19.48 -2.93
N GLU A 75 -24.75 19.26 -3.80
CA GLU A 75 -23.41 19.87 -3.76
C GLU A 75 -22.40 19.22 -2.80
N SER A 76 -21.67 18.25 -3.35
CA SER A 76 -20.24 18.15 -3.10
C SER A 76 -19.57 17.89 -4.43
N THR A 77 -19.20 19.02 -5.05
CA THR A 77 -18.02 19.23 -5.91
C THR A 77 -17.56 18.05 -6.74
N ASN A 78 -17.72 18.22 -8.05
CA ASN A 78 -16.91 17.65 -9.12
C ASN A 78 -15.42 17.63 -8.73
N GLY A 79 -14.97 16.52 -8.15
CA GLY A 79 -13.60 16.06 -8.23
C GLY A 79 -13.58 15.02 -9.32
N ASP A 80 -13.12 15.42 -10.51
CA ASP A 80 -12.65 14.56 -11.58
C ASP A 80 -11.42 13.79 -11.08
N MET A 81 -11.61 12.95 -10.07
CA MET A 81 -10.65 11.93 -9.69
C MET A 81 -10.99 10.73 -10.54
N ASP A 82 -10.10 10.41 -11.47
CA ASP A 82 -10.10 9.22 -12.31
C ASP A 82 -10.67 8.01 -11.55
N LEU A 83 -11.97 7.77 -11.73
CA LEU A 83 -12.73 6.76 -11.00
C LEU A 83 -12.33 5.34 -11.44
N GLU A 84 -11.43 5.21 -12.43
CA GLU A 84 -10.97 3.94 -13.00
C GLU A 84 -10.10 3.12 -12.05
N ASN A 85 -9.45 3.73 -11.06
CA ASN A 85 -8.60 3.01 -10.08
C ASN A 85 -9.29 2.78 -8.72
N VAL A 86 -10.56 3.16 -8.56
CA VAL A 86 -11.34 2.80 -7.37
C VAL A 86 -11.75 1.33 -7.46
N THR A 87 -10.99 0.48 -6.78
CA THR A 87 -11.38 -0.91 -6.53
C THR A 87 -12.67 -0.91 -5.70
N ARG A 88 -13.82 -1.08 -6.35
CA ARG A 88 -15.13 -1.07 -5.68
C ARG A 88 -15.25 -2.31 -4.79
N VAL A 89 -15.07 -2.12 -3.48
CA VAL A 89 -15.23 -3.18 -2.48
C VAL A 89 -16.70 -3.31 -2.09
N ARG A 90 -17.25 -4.54 -2.15
CA ARG A 90 -18.56 -4.88 -1.60
C ARG A 90 -18.39 -5.89 -0.48
N LEU A 91 -18.78 -5.51 0.74
CA LEU A 91 -18.84 -6.43 1.87
C LEU A 91 -20.05 -7.34 1.73
N VAL A 92 -19.82 -8.66 1.71
CA VAL A 92 -20.88 -9.68 1.71
C VAL A 92 -20.73 -10.51 2.98
N GLN A 93 -21.72 -10.44 3.87
CA GLN A 93 -21.75 -11.21 5.10
C GLN A 93 -22.48 -12.53 4.87
N PHE A 94 -21.84 -13.63 5.26
CA PHE A 94 -22.46 -14.96 5.27
C PHE A 94 -22.84 -15.31 6.70
N GLN A 95 -24.09 -15.76 6.90
CA GLN A 95 -24.51 -16.36 8.15
C GLN A 95 -24.02 -17.80 8.19
N LYS A 96 -23.02 -18.09 9.03
CA LYS A 96 -22.44 -19.43 9.18
C LYS A 96 -23.07 -20.13 10.39
N ASN A 97 -23.47 -21.38 10.22
CA ASN A 97 -23.75 -22.28 11.34
C ASN A 97 -22.40 -22.73 11.94
N THR A 98 -22.17 -22.50 13.23
CA THR A 98 -20.87 -22.72 13.90
C THR A 98 -20.39 -24.16 13.87
N ASP A 99 -21.32 -25.10 13.74
CA ASP A 99 -21.05 -26.53 13.80
C ASP A 99 -20.43 -27.09 12.50
N GLU A 100 -20.32 -26.27 11.45
CA GLU A 100 -19.85 -26.72 10.15
C GLU A 100 -18.77 -25.79 9.55
N PRO A 101 -17.63 -26.32 9.05
CA PRO A 101 -16.62 -25.51 8.38
C PRO A 101 -17.12 -24.97 7.02
N MET A 102 -16.60 -23.81 6.59
CA MET A 102 -16.82 -23.28 5.24
C MET A 102 -15.54 -23.36 4.43
N GLY A 103 -15.65 -23.74 3.16
CA GLY A 103 -14.54 -23.81 2.21
C GLY A 103 -14.57 -22.66 1.23
N ILE A 104 -13.39 -22.18 0.82
CA ILE A 104 -13.23 -21.22 -0.27
C ILE A 104 -12.30 -21.84 -1.30
N THR A 105 -12.63 -21.65 -2.58
CA THR A 105 -11.75 -21.98 -3.70
C THR A 105 -11.39 -20.71 -4.44
N LEU A 106 -10.13 -20.59 -4.81
CA LEU A 106 -9.59 -19.45 -5.52
C LEU A 106 -9.23 -19.85 -6.95
N LYS A 107 -9.38 -18.93 -7.90
CA LYS A 107 -8.92 -19.05 -9.29
C LYS A 107 -8.03 -17.86 -9.60
N MET A 108 -7.00 -18.08 -10.41
CA MET A 108 -6.21 -16.99 -11.00
C MET A 108 -6.91 -16.50 -12.27
N ASN A 109 -7.11 -15.18 -12.40
CA ASN A 109 -7.58 -14.59 -13.65
C ASN A 109 -6.42 -14.42 -14.65
N ASP A 110 -6.73 -13.97 -15.87
CA ASP A 110 -5.73 -13.79 -16.94
C ASP A 110 -4.70 -12.68 -16.64
N SER A 111 -5.00 -11.84 -15.64
CA SER A 111 -4.11 -10.79 -15.10
C SER A 111 -3.29 -11.25 -13.88
N ASN A 112 -3.26 -12.56 -13.58
CA ASN A 112 -2.62 -13.14 -12.39
C ASN A 112 -3.20 -12.68 -11.04
N HIS A 113 -4.40 -12.12 -11.01
CA HIS A 113 -5.10 -11.79 -9.78
C HIS A 113 -5.84 -13.01 -9.24
N CYS A 114 -5.72 -13.21 -7.92
CA CYS A 114 -6.41 -14.29 -7.22
C CYS A 114 -7.85 -13.86 -6.91
N ILE A 115 -8.83 -14.56 -7.49
CA ILE A 115 -10.25 -14.29 -7.31
C ILE A 115 -10.95 -15.47 -6.65
N VAL A 116 -12.02 -15.21 -5.91
CA VAL A 116 -12.87 -16.27 -5.35
C VAL A 116 -13.64 -16.94 -6.48
N ALA A 117 -13.46 -18.24 -6.66
CA ALA A 117 -14.18 -19.05 -7.63
C ALA A 117 -15.48 -19.62 -7.06
N ARG A 118 -15.44 -20.10 -5.81
CA ARG A 118 -16.60 -20.68 -5.12
C ARG A 118 -16.42 -20.60 -3.60
N ILE A 119 -17.53 -20.37 -2.89
CA ILE A 119 -17.67 -20.55 -1.45
C ILE A 119 -18.59 -21.75 -1.23
N MET A 120 -18.19 -22.69 -0.37
CA MET A 120 -18.90 -23.95 -0.12
C MET A 120 -19.22 -24.10 1.37
N HIS A 121 -20.36 -24.75 1.65
CA HIS A 121 -20.64 -25.33 2.95
C HIS A 121 -19.87 -26.66 3.05
N GLY A 122 -19.10 -26.86 4.13
CA GLY A 122 -18.08 -27.90 4.25
C GLY A 122 -16.68 -27.42 3.81
N GLY A 123 -15.66 -27.67 4.64
CA GLY A 123 -14.25 -27.35 4.35
C GLY A 123 -13.52 -28.50 3.65
N MET A 124 -12.59 -28.19 2.74
CA MET A 124 -11.85 -29.17 1.93
C MET A 124 -11.00 -30.15 2.77
N ILE A 125 -10.56 -29.74 3.97
CA ILE A 125 -9.56 -30.46 4.79
C ILE A 125 -10.21 -31.10 6.04
N HIS A 126 -11.53 -31.04 6.21
CA HIS A 126 -12.17 -31.40 7.48
C HIS A 126 -12.11 -32.90 7.86
N ARG A 127 -11.68 -33.80 6.96
CA ARG A 127 -11.72 -35.26 7.22
C ARG A 127 -10.49 -36.03 6.71
N GLN A 128 -9.27 -35.53 6.95
CA GLN A 128 -8.05 -36.27 6.64
C GLN A 128 -7.20 -36.51 7.89
#